data_AF-A0A855K9B7-F1
#
_entry.id   AF-A0A855K9B7-F1
#
_cell.length_a   1.000
_cell.length_b   1.000
_cell.length_c   1.000
_cell.angle_alpha   90.00
_cell.angle_beta   90.00
_cell.angle_gamma   90.00
#
_symmetry.space_group_name_H-M   'P 1'
#
loop_
_entity.id
_entity.type
_entity.pdbx_description
1 polymer ?
#
loop_
_entity_poly.entity_id
_entity_poly.type
_entity_poly.pdbx_seq_one_letter_code
_entity_poly.pdbx_strand_id
1 'polypeptide(L)'
;VEALEKKGFAYRTTDGIYYDTSKFPSYANFAKLDVENLEAGKRVAVGDKRSPTDFALWKFSAPGEQRQMEWDSPWGKGFPGWHIECSAMSMKY
;
A
#
# COMPACT_ATOMS: atom_id res chain seq x y z
N VAL A 1 -7.35 -6.57 -3.17
CA VAL A 1 -6.72 -6.54 -1.82
C VAL A 1 -6.85 -7.89 -1.11
N GLU A 2 -8.05 -8.48 -0.97
CA GLU A 2 -8.25 -9.79 -0.29
C GLU A 2 -7.28 -10.89 -0.74
N ALA A 3 -7.01 -11.03 -2.05
CA ALA A 3 -6.09 -12.04 -2.56
C ALA A 3 -4.64 -11.86 -2.04
N LEU A 4 -4.19 -10.62 -1.85
CA LEU A 4 -2.86 -10.31 -1.31
C LEU A 4 -2.81 -10.57 0.19
N GLU A 5 -3.90 -10.29 0.90
CA GLU A 5 -4.03 -10.60 2.33
C GLU A 5 -4.04 -12.10 2.58
N LYS A 6 -4.81 -12.88 1.80
CA LYS A 6 -4.81 -14.35 1.85
C LYS A 6 -3.45 -14.97 1.56
N LYS A 7 -2.67 -14.36 0.66
CA LYS A 7 -1.29 -14.76 0.37
C LYS A 7 -0.27 -14.24 1.40
N GLY A 8 -0.71 -13.43 2.36
CA GLY A 8 0.12 -12.87 3.42
C GLY A 8 1.00 -11.70 2.98
N PHE A 9 0.78 -11.10 1.82
CA PHE A 9 1.52 -9.94 1.31
C PHE A 9 0.90 -8.60 1.69
N ALA A 10 -0.31 -8.58 2.26
CA ALA A 10 -0.94 -7.37 2.77
C ALA A 10 -1.02 -7.42 4.30
N TYR A 11 -0.85 -6.26 4.95
CA TYR A 11 -1.02 -6.11 6.38
C TYR A 11 -1.80 -4.84 6.71
N ARG A 12 -2.55 -4.87 7.81
CA ARG A 12 -3.35 -3.75 8.29
C ARG A 12 -2.53 -2.88 9.26
N THR A 13 -2.62 -1.57 9.08
CA THR A 13 -2.08 -0.52 9.95
C THR A 13 -3.22 0.29 10.58
N THR A 14 -2.88 1.29 11.39
CA THR A 14 -3.87 2.21 11.97
C THR A 14 -4.54 3.09 10.92
N ASP A 15 -3.84 3.43 9.83
CA ASP A 15 -4.29 4.33 8.77
C ASP A 15 -4.78 3.61 7.50
N GLY A 16 -4.60 2.30 7.38
CA GLY A 16 -4.99 1.57 6.17
C GLY A 16 -4.51 0.13 6.09
N ILE A 17 -4.37 -0.35 4.86
CA ILE A 17 -3.82 -1.65 4.48
C ILE A 17 -2.67 -1.40 3.53
N TYR A 18 -1.53 -2.00 3.82
CA TYR A 18 -0.29 -1.81 3.09
C TYR A 18 0.18 -3.13 2.49
N TYR A 19 0.89 -3.02 1.38
CA TYR A 19 1.58 -4.15 0.77
C TYR A 19 2.98 -4.29 1.37
N ASP A 20 3.29 -5.49 1.87
CA ASP A 20 4.59 -5.87 2.40
C ASP A 20 5.54 -6.23 1.25
N THR A 21 6.33 -5.24 0.85
CA THR A 21 7.33 -5.40 -0.20
C THR A 21 8.52 -6.25 0.24
N SER A 22 8.77 -6.38 1.54
CA SER A 22 9.85 -7.23 2.07
C SER A 22 9.64 -8.72 1.75
N LYS A 23 8.38 -9.13 1.58
CA LYS A 23 8.01 -10.49 1.17
C LYS A 23 8.26 -10.78 -0.30
N PHE A 24 8.61 -9.77 -1.10
CA PHE A 24 8.96 -9.95 -2.50
C PHE A 24 10.43 -9.54 -2.71
N PRO A 25 11.38 -10.48 -2.57
CA PRO A 25 12.83 -10.17 -2.61
C PRO A 25 13.27 -9.53 -3.92
N SER A 26 12.60 -9.86 -5.02
CA SER A 26 12.87 -9.29 -6.34
C SER A 26 12.16 -7.95 -6.61
N TYR A 27 11.44 -7.39 -5.62
CA TYR A 27 10.68 -6.14 -5.79
C TYR A 27 11.59 -4.98 -6.20
N ALA A 28 12.74 -4.83 -5.55
CA ALA A 28 13.68 -3.76 -5.85
C ALA A 28 14.15 -3.81 -7.32
N ASN A 29 14.46 -5.00 -7.82
CA ASN A 29 14.85 -5.22 -9.22
C ASN A 29 13.69 -5.00 -10.19
N PHE A 30 12.49 -5.48 -9.84
CA PHE A 30 11.28 -5.33 -10.66
C PHE A 30 10.85 -3.87 -10.79
N ALA A 31 10.82 -3.16 -9.66
CA ALA A 31 10.43 -1.76 -9.59
C ALA A 31 11.58 -0.81 -10.00
N LYS A 32 12.75 -1.35 -10.39
CA LYS A 32 13.98 -0.59 -10.69
C LYS A 32 14.26 0.47 -9.62
N LEU A 33 14.04 0.08 -8.36
CA LEU A 33 14.18 0.94 -7.22
C LEU A 33 15.64 0.95 -6.80
N ASP A 34 16.21 2.14 -6.79
CA ASP A 34 17.56 2.40 -6.30
C ASP A 34 17.51 2.35 -4.77
N VAL A 35 17.80 1.16 -4.21
CA VAL A 35 17.65 0.86 -2.78
C VAL A 35 18.52 1.79 -1.92
N GLU A 36 19.68 2.19 -2.44
CA GLU A 36 20.58 3.16 -1.79
C GLU A 36 19.97 4.57 -1.72
N ASN A 37 19.30 5.04 -2.78
CA ASN A 37 18.59 6.33 -2.75
C ASN A 37 17.30 6.31 -1.93
N LEU A 38 16.60 5.17 -1.87
CA LEU A 38 15.43 4.99 -1.00
C LEU A 38 15.79 5.13 0.49
N GLU A 39 16.96 4.62 0.89
CA GLU A 39 17.53 4.84 2.22
C GLU A 39 17.92 6.32 2.42
N ALA A 40 18.38 7.05 1.40
CA ALA A 40 18.69 8.48 1.53
C ALA A 40 17.45 9.38 1.67
N GLY A 41 16.29 8.95 1.16
CA GLY A 41 14.99 9.60 1.34
C GLY A 41 14.40 9.52 2.77
N LYS A 42 15.11 8.87 3.71
CA LYS A 42 14.77 8.57 5.13
C LYS A 42 14.29 9.72 6.02
N ARG A 43 14.24 10.97 5.55
CA ARG A 43 13.81 12.12 6.37
C ARG A 43 12.33 12.12 6.73
N VAL A 44 11.52 11.26 6.13
CA VAL A 44 10.10 11.12 6.48
C VAL A 44 9.93 9.85 7.32
N ALA A 45 9.46 10.02 8.55
CA ALA A 45 9.24 8.94 9.50
C ALA A 45 8.48 7.78 8.83
N VAL A 46 9.15 6.62 8.76
CA VAL A 46 8.50 5.35 8.48
C VAL A 46 7.57 5.12 9.67
N GLY A 47 6.30 5.49 9.54
CA GLY A 47 5.29 5.34 10.60
C GLY A 47 4.99 3.86 10.87
N ASP A 48 3.72 3.47 10.84
CA ASP A 48 3.29 2.06 11.02
C ASP A 48 3.69 1.10 9.86
N LYS A 49 4.59 1.51 8.97
CA LYS A 49 5.00 0.70 7.82
C LYS A 49 6.18 -0.20 8.16
N ARG A 50 6.19 -1.41 7.61
CA ARG A 50 7.28 -2.38 7.86
C ARG A 50 8.51 -2.08 7.03
N SER A 51 8.32 -1.57 5.82
CA SER A 51 9.39 -1.19 4.90
C SER A 51 9.09 0.16 4.24
N PRO A 52 10.12 0.94 3.89
CA PRO A 52 9.96 2.24 3.24
C PRO A 52 9.35 2.13 1.84
N THR A 53 9.53 0.99 1.19
CA THR A 53 8.97 0.64 -0.11
C THR A 53 7.52 0.17 -0.05
N ASP A 54 6.95 0.02 1.16
CA ASP A 54 5.57 -0.40 1.33
C ASP A 54 4.61 0.72 0.90
N PHE A 55 3.67 0.35 0.05
CA PHE A 55 2.65 1.25 -0.48
C PHE A 55 1.27 0.85 0.04
N ALA A 56 0.40 1.85 0.19
CA ALA A 56 -0.97 1.63 0.60
C ALA A 56 -1.74 0.92 -0.51
N LEU A 57 -2.41 -0.18 -0.16
CA LEU A 57 -3.40 -0.85 -0.99
C LEU A 57 -4.78 -0.23 -0.77
N TRP A 58 -5.06 0.10 0.49
CA TRP A 58 -6.30 0.75 0.92
C TRP A 58 -5.99 1.74 2.03
N LYS A 59 -6.55 2.94 1.99
CA LYS A 59 -6.32 3.94 3.05
C LYS A 59 -7.65 4.29 3.69
N PHE A 60 -7.71 4.24 5.01
CA PHE A 60 -8.95 4.51 5.76
C PHE A 60 -9.26 6.01 5.72
N SER A 61 -10.54 6.34 5.58
CA SER A 61 -11.01 7.72 5.73
C SER A 61 -10.92 8.12 7.20
N ALA A 62 -10.43 9.34 7.47
CA ALA A 62 -10.40 9.87 8.83
C ALA A 62 -11.84 10.09 9.35
N PRO A 63 -12.11 9.85 10.65
CA PRO A 63 -13.41 10.12 11.23
C PRO A 63 -13.79 11.60 11.05
N GLY A 64 -14.87 11.89 10.34
CA GLY A 64 -15.36 13.26 10.09
C GLY A 64 -14.88 13.91 8.79
N GLU A 65 -14.03 13.24 8.00
CA GLU A 65 -13.61 13.72 6.68
C GLU A 65 -14.41 12.99 5.58
N GLN A 66 -15.33 13.70 4.91
CA GLN A 66 -16.01 13.17 3.71
C GLN A 66 -15.18 13.48 2.47
N ARG A 67 -14.55 12.46 1.90
CA ARG A 67 -13.91 12.56 0.59
C ARG A 67 -14.92 12.22 -0.49
N GLN A 68 -14.86 12.92 -1.62
CA GLN A 68 -15.74 12.63 -2.76
C GLN A 68 -15.51 11.21 -3.32
N MET A 69 -14.32 10.66 -3.13
CA MET A 69 -13.89 9.35 -3.59
C MET A 69 -13.60 8.46 -2.38
N GLU A 70 -14.64 8.04 -1.67
CA GLU A 70 -14.56 7.01 -0.64
C GLU A 70 -15.56 5.90 -0.93
N TRP A 71 -15.18 4.66 -0.63
CA TRP A 71 -15.98 3.47 -0.87
C TRP A 71 -16.03 2.62 0.39
N ASP A 72 -17.14 1.90 0.57
CA ASP A 72 -17.25 0.88 1.60
C ASP A 72 -16.49 -0.37 1.19
N SER A 73 -15.73 -0.94 2.14
CA SER A 73 -14.95 -2.16 1.92
C SER A 73 -15.00 -3.05 3.16
N PRO A 74 -14.63 -4.35 3.03
CA PRO A 74 -14.54 -5.27 4.16
C PRO A 74 -13.65 -4.78 5.32
N TRP A 75 -12.73 -3.85 5.04
CA TRP A 75 -11.77 -3.33 6.01
C TRP A 75 -12.17 -1.98 6.61
N GLY A 76 -13.28 -1.42 6.14
CA GLY A 76 -13.77 -0.10 6.51
C GLY A 76 -13.83 0.87 5.35
N LYS A 77 -14.47 2.00 5.58
CA LYS A 77 -14.61 3.06 4.59
C LYS A 77 -13.27 3.73 4.30
N GLY A 78 -12.97 3.91 3.02
CA GLY A 78 -11.68 4.44 2.61
C GLY A 78 -11.57 4.53 1.10
N PHE A 79 -10.35 4.62 0.61
CA PHE A 79 -10.05 4.76 -0.81
C PHE A 79 -8.86 3.88 -1.22
N PRO A 80 -8.83 3.41 -2.47
CA PRO A 80 -7.72 2.64 -2.99
C PRO A 80 -6.44 3.50 -3.01
N GLY A 81 -5.29 2.86 -2.78
CA GLY A 81 -4.01 3.53 -2.95
C GLY A 81 -3.67 3.81 -4.43
N TRP A 82 -2.88 4.85 -4.67
CA TRP A 82 -2.49 5.31 -6.01
C TRP A 82 -1.92 4.22 -6.93
N HIS A 83 -1.14 3.27 -6.39
CA HIS A 83 -0.50 2.23 -7.19
C HIS A 83 -1.38 1.00 -7.44
N ILE A 84 -2.41 0.75 -6.61
CA ILE A 84 -3.24 -0.44 -6.77
C ILE A 84 -4.22 -0.31 -7.93
N GLU A 85 -4.60 0.92 -8.31
CA GLU A 85 -5.51 1.16 -9.43
C GLU A 85 -4.92 0.65 -10.75
N CYS A 86 -3.66 0.99 -11.04
CA CYS A 86 -2.98 0.53 -12.24
C CYS A 86 -2.76 -0.99 -12.26
N SER A 87 -2.36 -1.59 -11.14
CA SER A 87 -2.16 -3.04 -11.05
C SER A 87 -3.47 -3.82 -11.15
N ALA A 88 -4.56 -3.33 -10.56
CA ALA A 88 -5.87 -3.96 -10.68
C ALA A 88 -6.42 -3.88 -12.11
N MET A 89 -6.16 -2.76 -12.81
CA MET A 89 -6.56 -2.60 -14.21
C MET A 89 -5.76 -3.52 -15.15
N SER A 90 -4.43 -3.65 -14.96
CA SER A 90 -3.58 -4.51 -15.83
C SER A 90 -3.67 -6.00 -15.53
N MET A 91 -4.38 -6.42 -14.48
CA MET A 91 -4.67 -7.83 -14.21
C MET A 91 -6.03 -8.26 -14.75
N LYS A 92 -6.89 -7.28 -15.10
CA LYS A 92 -8.23 -7.53 -15.65
C LYS A 92 -8.24 -7.52 -17.18
N TYR A 93 -7.19 -6.97 -17.79
CA TYR A 93 -6.93 -6.90 -19.24
C TYR A 93 -5.48 -7.30 -19.50
#